data_AF-A0A4Y2WV20-F1
#
_entry.id   AF-A0A4Y2WV20-F1
#
_cell.length_a   1.000
_cell.length_b   1.000
_cell.length_c   1.000
_cell.angle_alpha   90.00
_cell.angle_beta   90.00
_cell.angle_gamma   90.00
#
_symmetry.space_group_name_H-M   'P 1'
#
loop_
_entity.id
_entity.type
_entity.pdbx_description
1 polymer ?
#
loop_
_entity_poly.entity_id
_entity_poly.type
_entity_poly.pdbx_seq_one_letter_code
_entity_poly.pdbx_strand_id
1 'polypeptide(L)'
;MASGRKRRRTEDENREFNQDLTESFAFICNTDGLPTCLICHEKLAHNKKLNLERHFTTKHTQFAGKYPTGDARKKAIEELQKKRVKFHAK
;
A
#
# COMPACT_ATOMS: atom_id res chain seq x y z
N MET A 1 -22.40 -19.20 -32.77
CA MET A 1 -21.56 -19.28 -31.57
C MET A 1 -20.46 -18.23 -31.66
N ALA A 2 -20.45 -17.24 -30.78
CA ALA A 2 -19.29 -16.36 -30.55
C ALA A 2 -19.50 -15.64 -29.22
N SER A 3 -19.13 -16.31 -28.12
CA SER A 3 -19.09 -15.71 -26.80
C SER A 3 -17.99 -14.66 -26.77
N GLY A 4 -18.34 -13.42 -27.14
CA GLY A 4 -17.50 -12.25 -26.98
C GLY A 4 -17.14 -12.11 -25.51
N ARG A 5 -15.94 -12.55 -25.16
CA ARG A 5 -15.38 -12.49 -23.81
C ARG A 5 -15.19 -11.01 -23.49
N LYS A 6 -16.20 -10.40 -22.87
CA LYS A 6 -16.23 -8.99 -22.47
C LYS A 6 -15.08 -8.78 -21.48
N ARG A 7 -13.93 -8.36 -21.99
CA ARG A 7 -12.80 -7.85 -21.19
C ARG A 7 -13.39 -6.76 -20.30
N ARG A 8 -13.41 -6.99 -18.99
CA ARG A 8 -13.83 -5.98 -18.04
C ARG A 8 -12.87 -4.80 -18.20
N ARG A 9 -13.37 -3.70 -18.76
CA ARG A 9 -12.74 -2.39 -18.59
C ARG A 9 -12.80 -2.10 -17.10
N THR A 10 -11.66 -2.22 -16.45
CA THR A 10 -11.42 -1.65 -15.12
C THR A 10 -10.06 -0.98 -15.20
N GLU A 11 -9.98 -0.08 -16.16
CA GLU A 11 -8.91 0.87 -16.42
C GLU A 11 -9.71 2.17 -16.42
N ASP A 12 -9.86 2.87 -15.29
CA ASP A 12 -9.15 4.14 -15.16
C ASP A 12 -9.14 4.73 -13.73
N GLU A 13 -9.83 4.15 -12.74
CA GLU A 13 -10.01 4.83 -11.43
C GLU A 13 -8.84 4.62 -10.43
N ASN A 14 -7.63 4.27 -10.90
CA ASN A 14 -6.55 3.83 -10.00
C ASN A 14 -5.13 4.21 -10.45
N ARG A 15 -4.98 5.32 -11.17
CA ARG A 15 -3.64 5.85 -11.50
C ARG A 15 -3.07 6.79 -10.44
N GLU A 16 -3.94 7.34 -9.60
CA GLU A 16 -3.51 8.19 -8.49
C GLU A 16 -3.42 7.34 -7.21
N PHE A 17 -2.21 7.28 -6.65
CA PHE A 17 -1.99 6.65 -5.37
C PHE A 17 -2.75 7.43 -4.30
N ASN A 18 -3.84 6.84 -3.81
CA ASN A 18 -4.65 7.48 -2.79
C ASN A 18 -3.86 7.53 -1.47
N GLN A 19 -3.64 8.72 -0.93
CA GLN A 19 -2.92 8.92 0.34
C GLN A 19 -3.59 8.15 1.49
N ASP A 20 -4.89 7.87 1.40
CA ASP A 20 -5.64 6.99 2.32
C ASP A 20 -5.00 5.59 2.47
N LEU A 21 -4.41 5.06 1.39
CA LEU A 21 -3.71 3.77 1.41
C LEU A 21 -2.45 3.82 2.27
N THR A 22 -1.84 5.00 2.37
CA THR A 22 -0.69 5.23 3.23
C THR A 22 -1.11 5.13 4.68
N GLU A 23 -2.15 5.88 5.07
CA GLU A 23 -2.64 5.93 6.45
C GLU A 23 -3.27 4.60 6.90
N SER A 24 -3.87 3.85 5.97
CA SER A 24 -4.57 2.60 6.27
C SER A 24 -3.70 1.35 6.22
N PHE A 25 -2.77 1.27 5.25
CA PHE A 25 -2.03 0.04 4.92
C PHE A 25 -0.50 0.19 4.98
N ALA A 26 0.02 1.34 5.42
CA ALA A 26 1.45 1.59 5.50
C ALA A 26 2.17 1.47 4.14
N PHE A 27 1.53 1.86 3.05
CA PHE A 27 2.13 1.90 1.71
C PHE A 27 2.52 3.31 1.31
N ILE A 28 3.53 3.48 0.46
CA ILE A 28 3.88 4.76 -0.17
C ILE A 28 4.18 4.55 -1.64
N CYS A 29 4.04 5.58 -2.47
CA CYS A 29 4.61 5.54 -3.82
C CYS A 29 6.10 5.86 -3.78
N ASN A 30 6.90 4.99 -4.39
CA ASN A 30 8.29 5.31 -4.70
C ASN A 30 8.39 6.23 -5.92
N THR A 31 9.59 6.70 -6.21
CA THR A 31 9.95 7.47 -7.41
C THR A 31 9.56 6.78 -8.72
N ASP A 32 9.51 5.44 -8.72
CA ASP A 32 9.07 4.63 -9.87
C ASP A 32 7.54 4.59 -10.05
N GLY A 33 6.76 5.28 -9.19
CA GLY A 33 5.30 5.21 -9.17
C GLY A 33 4.76 3.88 -8.64
N LEU A 34 5.63 3.04 -8.05
CA LEU A 34 5.25 1.73 -7.52
C LEU A 34 4.96 1.81 -6.02
N PRO A 35 3.87 1.20 -5.54
CA PRO A 35 3.56 1.12 -4.11
C PRO A 35 4.60 0.25 -3.39
N THR A 36 5.11 0.78 -2.29
CA THR A 36 6.15 0.16 -1.46
C THR A 36 5.67 0.11 -0.02
N CYS A 37 5.76 -1.06 0.59
CA CYS A 37 5.37 -1.26 1.98
C CYS A 37 6.40 -0.61 2.92
N LEU A 38 5.95 0.18 3.89
CA LEU A 38 6.81 0.78 4.91
C LEU A 38 7.22 -0.19 6.02
N ILE A 39 6.55 -1.34 6.14
CA ILE A 39 6.82 -2.32 7.19
C ILE A 39 7.91 -3.30 6.76
N CYS A 40 7.82 -3.87 5.55
CA CYS A 40 8.82 -4.81 5.01
C CYS A 40 9.65 -4.27 3.85
N HIS A 41 9.41 -3.04 3.38
CA HIS A 41 10.13 -2.44 2.25
C HIS A 41 9.93 -3.18 0.91
N GLU A 42 8.92 -4.05 0.82
CA GLU A 42 8.58 -4.77 -0.41
C GLU A 42 7.85 -3.86 -1.40
N LYS A 43 8.27 -3.91 -2.66
CA LYS A 43 7.67 -3.16 -3.77
C LYS A 43 6.62 -4.03 -4.46
N LEU A 44 5.41 -3.50 -4.66
CA LEU A 44 4.35 -4.17 -5.38
C LEU A 44 4.28 -3.63 -6.83
N ALA A 45 4.21 -4.54 -7.80
CA ALA A 45 4.16 -4.20 -9.23
C ALA A 45 2.84 -3.55 -9.66
N HIS A 46 1.78 -3.69 -8.86
CA HIS A 46 0.47 -3.15 -9.16
C HIS A 46 -0.06 -2.30 -8.01
N ASN A 47 -0.28 -1.02 -8.29
CA ASN A 47 -1.13 -0.16 -7.48
C ASN A 47 -2.57 -0.61 -7.70
N LYS A 48 -3.05 -1.51 -6.85
CA LYS A 48 -4.47 -1.83 -6.71
C LYS A 48 -4.71 -2.02 -5.22
N LYS A 49 -5.74 -1.36 -4.68
CA LYS A 49 -6.11 -1.45 -3.25
C LYS A 49 -6.15 -2.89 -2.74
N LEU A 50 -6.74 -3.81 -3.50
CA LEU A 50 -6.82 -5.24 -3.15
C LEU A 50 -5.46 -5.92 -2.99
N ASN A 51 -4.43 -5.51 -3.74
CA ASN A 51 -3.09 -6.06 -3.59
C ASN A 51 -2.41 -5.52 -2.32
N LEU A 52 -2.60 -4.24 -2.02
CA LEU A 52 -2.06 -3.59 -0.82
C LEU A 52 -2.71 -4.15 0.44
N GLU A 53 -4.03 -4.26 0.44
CA GLU A 53 -4.82 -4.82 1.55
C GLU A 53 -4.46 -6.29 1.81
N ARG A 54 -4.36 -7.11 0.76
CA ARG A 54 -3.92 -8.50 0.89
C ARG A 54 -2.51 -8.59 1.43
N HIS A 55 -1.58 -7.78 0.92
CA HIS A 55 -0.21 -7.76 1.43
C HIS A 55 -0.20 -7.39 2.91
N PHE A 56 -0.90 -6.33 3.31
CA PHE A 56 -0.98 -5.89 4.70
C PHE A 56 -1.58 -6.95 5.62
N THR A 57 -2.74 -7.50 5.26
CA THR A 57 -3.45 -8.46 6.11
C THR A 57 -2.79 -9.83 6.17
N THR A 58 -2.00 -10.24 5.17
CA THR A 58 -1.34 -11.56 5.16
C THR A 58 0.10 -11.52 5.67
N LYS A 59 0.90 -10.52 5.27
CA LYS A 59 2.31 -10.39 5.68
C LYS A 59 2.45 -9.67 7.02
N HIS A 60 1.55 -8.74 7.31
CA HIS A 60 1.62 -7.84 8.47
C HIS A 60 0.48 -8.10 9.46
N THR A 61 0.04 -9.35 9.61
CA THR A 61 -0.95 -9.77 10.62
C THR A 61 -0.56 -9.32 12.02
N GLN A 62 0.71 -9.49 12.40
CA GLN A 62 1.21 -9.08 13.71
C GLN A 62 1.15 -7.56 13.91
N PHE A 63 1.43 -6.79 12.86
CA PHE A 63 1.31 -5.33 12.91
C PHE A 63 -0.16 -4.91 13.00
N ALA A 64 -1.04 -5.53 12.22
CA ALA A 64 -2.48 -5.28 12.27
C ALA A 64 -3.08 -5.62 13.64
N GLY A 65 -2.56 -6.67 14.31
CA GLY A 65 -2.95 -7.03 15.67
C GLY A 65 -2.40 -6.08 16.74
N LYS A 66 -1.17 -5.57 16.57
CA LYS A 66 -0.55 -4.62 17.50
C LYS A 66 -1.10 -3.20 17.35
N TYR A 67 -1.47 -2.82 16.13
CA TYR A 67 -1.97 -1.50 15.76
C TYR A 67 -3.33 -1.64 15.06
N PRO A 68 -4.44 -1.69 15.81
CA PRO A 68 -5.78 -1.70 15.22
C PRO A 68 -6.04 -0.41 14.42
N THR A 69 -7.03 -0.46 13.53
CA THR A 69 -7.41 0.68 12.69
C THR A 69 -7.71 1.92 13.53
N GLY A 70 -7.24 3.08 13.10
CA GLY A 70 -7.40 4.37 13.78
C GLY A 70 -6.06 5.07 14.02
N ASP A 71 -6.05 6.03 14.96
CA ASP A 71 -4.88 6.88 15.26
C ASP A 71 -3.62 6.10 15.65
N ALA A 72 -3.76 4.97 16.34
CA ALA A 72 -2.62 4.14 16.73
C ALA A 72 -1.85 3.62 15.51
N ARG A 73 -2.57 3.19 14.47
CA ARG A 73 -1.98 2.74 13.20
C ARG A 73 -1.40 3.92 12.43
N LYS A 74 -2.14 5.02 12.31
CA LYS A 74 -1.68 6.23 11.63
C LYS A 74 -0.35 6.72 12.21
N LYS A 75 -0.27 6.85 13.54
CA LYS A 75 0.97 7.25 14.25
C LYS A 75 2.11 6.26 14.02
N ALA A 76 1.85 4.95 14.06
CA ALA A 76 2.88 3.95 13.78
C ALA A 76 3.42 4.07 12.34
N ILE A 77 2.56 4.37 11.38
CA ILE A 77 2.93 4.56 9.98
C ILE A 77 3.74 5.85 9.79
N GLU A 78 3.33 6.95 10.41
CA GLU A 78 4.09 8.21 10.39
C GLU A 78 5.51 8.02 10.95
N GLU A 79 5.65 7.26 12.03
CA GLU A 79 6.97 6.94 12.60
C GLU A 79 7.82 6.08 11.65
N LEU A 80 7.21 5.13 10.92
CA LEU A 80 7.90 4.37 9.88
C LEU A 80 8.35 5.26 8.71
N GLN A 81 7.51 6.22 8.30
CA GLN A 81 7.88 7.20 7.27
C GLN A 81 9.07 8.05 7.70
N LYS A 82 9.04 8.63 8.90
CA LYS A 82 10.14 9.45 9.44
C LYS A 82 11.45 8.67 9.49
N LYS A 83 11.40 7.38 9.87
CA LYS A 83 12.58 6.51 9.87
C LYS A 83 13.14 6.31 8.46
N ARG A 84 12.29 6.16 7.44
CA ARG A 84 12.72 6.02 6.04
C ARG A 84 13.52 7.23 5.53
N VAL A 85 13.10 8.45 5.86
CA VAL A 85 13.78 9.69 5.40
C VAL A 85 15.20 9.80 5.95
N LYS A 86 15.42 9.31 7.17
CA LYS A 86 16.76 9.32 7.82
C LYS A 86 17.77 8.41 7.11
N PHE A 87 17.33 7.41 6.36
CA PHE A 87 18.21 6.51 5.61
C PHE A 87 18.69 7.07 4.26
N HIS A 88 17.99 8.05 3.68
CA HIS A 88 18.40 8.70 2.41
C HIS A 88 19.23 9.98 2.62
N ALA A 89 19.50 10.37 3.88
CA ALA A 89 20.19 11.61 4.23
C ALA A 89 21.70 11.43 4.50
N LYS A 90 22.36 10.44 3.87
CA LYS A 90 23.80 10.22 4.04
C LYS A 90 24.51 10.13 2.69
#